data_AF-A0A966NJE7-F1
#
_entry.id   AF-A0A966NJE7-F1
#
_cell.length_a   1.000
_cell.length_b   1.000
_cell.length_c   1.000
_cell.angle_alpha   90.00
_cell.angle_beta   90.00
_cell.angle_gamma   90.00
#
_symmetry.space_group_name_H-M   'P 1'
#
loop_
_entity.id
_entity.type
_entity.pdbx_description
1 polymer ?
#
loop_
_entity_poly.entity_id
_entity_poly.type
_entity_poly.pdbx_seq_one_letter_code
_entity_poly.pdbx_strand_id
1 'polypeptide(L)'
;MVRFGLCRPECIRSNEVPTDMSITDSRPASAAASDEAVTAGDPVSGSLLGSGDHKAIGLVYVVLSLLFGAAALVAFLLGNLHLVQSGFLSQSASDTLLNASELGFVLLVAIPLFIGLATYITPLQVGASTIAFPRAAAMALWTWILASGLFIIANCVDGGIGGGRDRAVDLGLLAIVALVLALLLATVCVITTVITLRSPGMSLDRVPMFSWSMFVAGSVWMLTLPVLLADLVLIYVDHHYGRPSEFGVSSVQGLQIGWIISQPQLYAYAIPLFGLAADVIATLSGRRQPNRGAMLVAIAAFGALGVGAYAQPYFFPEVRDQIVWAAMGVLIILPVLAMLGGWAALLKGGRPALKSPLGLVLVSVVLVLLAVVAGALATITPLELRETPLVAIGQLALVIAAVLASGVAGVMYWAPKFTGRFATEAPGLLALLALLGGGLLAGVPFVVLGFSTRFTGLDSAAEALQYVALVGDALIALGAVLGLLALGSALRGADAAGDAWGTGQTLEWMCSSPPAPGDFSELVTVMSAEPLLDAAAGTQEA
;
A
#
# COMPACT_ATOMS: atom_id res chain seq x y z
N MET A 1 -57.45 8.18 -34.44
CA MET A 1 -58.72 7.55 -34.85
C MET A 1 -59.14 6.62 -33.72
N VAL A 2 -60.26 6.98 -33.06
CA VAL A 2 -61.14 6.18 -32.18
C VAL A 2 -60.60 5.61 -30.83
N ARG A 3 -61.41 5.91 -29.79
CA ARG A 3 -61.37 5.63 -28.34
C ARG A 3 -61.47 4.14 -27.97
N PHE A 4 -61.19 3.84 -26.69
CA PHE A 4 -62.05 3.23 -25.65
C PHE A 4 -61.14 2.46 -24.65
N GLY A 5 -61.31 2.42 -23.34
CA GLY A 5 -62.29 2.92 -22.38
C GLY A 5 -61.89 2.36 -21.00
N LEU A 6 -61.98 3.17 -19.95
CA LEU A 6 -61.78 2.76 -18.56
C LEU A 6 -63.02 2.01 -18.06
N CYS A 7 -62.83 0.89 -17.33
CA CYS A 7 -63.81 0.41 -16.35
C CYS A 7 -63.12 -0.27 -15.15
N ARG A 8 -63.76 -0.14 -14.00
CA ARG A 8 -63.27 -0.22 -12.61
C ARG A 8 -63.44 -1.63 -11.97
N PRO A 9 -63.11 -1.85 -10.67
CA PRO A 9 -62.60 -3.11 -10.12
C PRO A 9 -63.68 -4.04 -9.52
N GLU A 10 -63.36 -5.32 -9.38
CA GLU A 10 -64.08 -6.25 -8.52
C GLU A 10 -63.13 -6.94 -7.54
N CYS A 11 -63.42 -6.75 -6.25
CA CYS A 11 -62.90 -7.52 -5.13
C CYS A 11 -63.75 -8.80 -4.98
N ILE A 12 -63.14 -9.98 -5.04
CA ILE A 12 -63.66 -11.17 -4.37
C ILE A 12 -62.51 -11.88 -3.65
N ARG A 13 -62.68 -12.05 -2.33
CA ARG A 13 -61.84 -12.84 -1.44
C ARG A 13 -62.03 -14.33 -1.72
N SER A 14 -60.95 -15.08 -1.79
CA SER A 14 -60.90 -16.46 -1.29
C SER A 14 -59.45 -16.85 -1.00
N ASN A 15 -59.20 -17.24 0.24
CA ASN A 15 -57.98 -17.86 0.71
C ASN A 15 -57.67 -19.11 -0.12
N GLU A 16 -56.43 -19.22 -0.59
CA GLU A 16 -55.61 -20.44 -0.68
C GLU A 16 -54.33 -20.07 -1.45
N VAL A 17 -53.22 -19.92 -0.73
CA VAL A 17 -51.89 -19.80 -1.33
C VAL A 17 -51.18 -21.14 -1.12
N PRO A 18 -50.92 -21.91 -2.18
CA PRO A 18 -50.04 -23.07 -2.12
C PRO A 18 -48.60 -22.58 -2.00
N THR A 19 -47.92 -23.01 -0.93
CA THR A 19 -46.47 -22.97 -0.79
C THR A 19 -45.84 -23.96 -1.76
N ASP A 20 -45.34 -23.49 -2.90
CA ASP A 20 -44.07 -23.95 -3.49
C ASP A 20 -43.81 -23.21 -4.82
N MET A 21 -42.77 -22.40 -4.86
CA MET A 21 -41.95 -22.22 -6.07
C MET A 21 -40.59 -21.65 -5.64
N SER A 22 -39.66 -22.58 -5.59
CA SER A 22 -38.25 -22.44 -5.29
C SER A 22 -37.51 -21.69 -6.41
N ILE A 23 -36.74 -20.66 -6.03
CA ILE A 23 -35.62 -20.14 -6.81
C ILE A 23 -34.36 -20.56 -6.05
N THR A 24 -33.80 -21.69 -6.49
CA THR A 24 -32.41 -22.15 -6.31
C THR A 24 -31.68 -21.68 -5.05
N ASP A 25 -32.04 -22.27 -3.91
CA ASP A 25 -31.14 -22.46 -2.79
C ASP A 25 -30.71 -23.93 -2.83
N SER A 26 -29.56 -24.21 -3.44
CA SER A 26 -28.91 -25.51 -3.36
C SER A 26 -27.54 -25.33 -2.72
N ARG A 27 -27.55 -25.10 -1.40
CA ARG A 27 -26.43 -25.50 -0.55
C ARG A 27 -26.22 -27.01 -0.73
N PRO A 28 -24.98 -27.50 -0.93
CA PRO A 28 -24.74 -28.93 -0.91
C PRO A 28 -25.12 -29.45 0.48
N ALA A 29 -26.01 -30.44 0.50
CA ALA A 29 -26.33 -31.19 1.69
C ALA A 29 -25.04 -31.77 2.28
N SER A 30 -24.94 -31.70 3.60
CA SER A 30 -23.99 -32.41 4.46
C SER A 30 -23.65 -33.80 3.89
N ALA A 31 -22.53 -33.89 3.20
CA ALA A 31 -21.81 -35.15 3.11
C ALA A 31 -21.21 -35.34 4.49
N ALA A 32 -21.65 -36.39 5.19
CA ALA A 32 -21.10 -36.81 6.46
C ALA A 32 -19.57 -36.73 6.40
N ALA A 33 -19.00 -35.72 7.07
CA ALA A 33 -17.58 -35.62 7.27
C ALA A 33 -17.19 -36.81 8.13
N SER A 34 -16.53 -37.79 7.51
CA SER A 34 -15.70 -38.72 8.25
C SER A 34 -14.75 -37.88 9.10
N ASP A 35 -14.78 -38.12 10.41
CA ASP A 35 -13.77 -37.69 11.38
C ASP A 35 -12.39 -38.21 10.93
N GLU A 36 -11.77 -37.52 10.00
CA GLU A 36 -10.32 -37.42 9.94
C GLU A 36 -9.98 -36.09 10.59
N ALA A 37 -9.59 -36.18 11.86
CA ALA A 37 -8.89 -35.11 12.54
C ALA A 37 -7.71 -34.70 11.64
N VAL A 38 -7.87 -33.57 10.94
CA VAL A 38 -6.76 -32.88 10.28
C VAL A 38 -5.80 -32.53 11.40
N THR A 39 -4.77 -33.34 11.51
CA THR A 39 -3.67 -33.12 12.43
C THR A 39 -3.17 -31.70 12.22
N ALA A 40 -2.93 -30.98 13.32
CA ALA A 40 -2.32 -29.66 13.33
C ALA A 40 -0.97 -29.72 12.59
N GLY A 41 -1.01 -29.54 11.27
CA GLY A 41 0.13 -29.36 10.42
C GLY A 41 0.57 -27.91 10.49
N ASP A 42 1.88 -27.69 10.37
CA ASP A 42 2.48 -26.36 10.33
C ASP A 42 1.64 -25.41 9.46
N PRO A 43 1.50 -24.12 9.83
CA PRO A 43 0.78 -23.13 9.02
C PRO A 43 1.38 -22.91 7.61
N VAL A 44 2.48 -23.60 7.28
CA VAL A 44 3.21 -23.58 6.01
C VAL A 44 3.19 -24.94 5.29
N SER A 45 2.49 -25.97 5.81
CA SER A 45 2.53 -27.36 5.29
C SER A 45 1.52 -27.65 4.16
N GLY A 46 0.75 -26.66 3.71
CA GLY A 46 0.05 -26.75 2.42
C GLY A 46 1.03 -26.41 1.29
N SER A 47 0.97 -27.13 0.16
CA SER A 47 1.71 -26.75 -1.05
C SER A 47 1.46 -25.27 -1.37
N LEU A 48 2.47 -24.41 -1.16
CA LEU A 48 2.43 -22.99 -1.48
C LEU A 48 2.04 -22.77 -2.95
N LEU A 49 2.42 -23.71 -3.81
CA LEU A 49 1.99 -23.83 -5.19
C LEU A 49 0.51 -24.27 -5.25
N GLY A 50 -0.36 -23.35 -5.67
CA GLY A 50 -1.78 -23.63 -5.91
C GLY A 50 -2.72 -23.45 -4.71
N SER A 51 -2.21 -23.06 -3.54
CA SER A 51 -3.05 -22.71 -2.39
C SER A 51 -3.82 -21.41 -2.65
N GLY A 52 -5.12 -21.41 -2.36
CA GLY A 52 -5.98 -20.23 -2.35
C GLY A 52 -6.08 -19.57 -0.97
N ASP A 53 -5.29 -20.00 0.02
CA ASP A 53 -5.31 -19.42 1.35
C ASP A 53 -4.73 -17.99 1.32
N HIS A 54 -5.57 -17.03 1.68
CA HIS A 54 -5.23 -15.61 1.71
C HIS A 54 -4.11 -15.32 2.72
N LYS A 55 -3.97 -16.12 3.78
CA LYS A 55 -2.88 -15.98 4.76
C LYS A 55 -1.53 -16.30 4.13
N ALA A 56 -1.42 -17.43 3.44
CA ALA A 56 -0.20 -17.82 2.74
C ALA A 56 0.16 -16.81 1.63
N ILE A 57 -0.83 -16.43 0.81
CA ILE A 57 -0.64 -15.47 -0.28
C ILE A 57 -0.14 -14.11 0.27
N GLY A 58 -0.78 -13.61 1.32
CA GLY A 58 -0.42 -12.33 1.93
C GLY A 58 0.99 -12.33 2.51
N LEU A 59 1.37 -13.41 3.20
CA LEU A 59 2.71 -13.52 3.78
C LEU A 59 3.82 -13.58 2.71
N VAL A 60 3.58 -14.27 1.58
CA VAL A 60 4.55 -14.31 0.46
C VAL A 60 4.74 -12.91 -0.12
N TYR A 61 3.67 -12.15 -0.34
CA TYR A 61 3.78 -10.75 -0.78
C TYR A 61 4.62 -9.93 0.18
N VAL A 62 4.36 -10.00 1.49
CA VAL A 62 5.12 -9.22 2.49
C VAL A 62 6.60 -9.56 2.47
N VAL A 63 6.95 -10.86 2.51
CA VAL A 63 8.34 -11.32 2.50
C VAL A 63 9.07 -10.89 1.23
N LEU A 64 8.47 -11.14 0.06
CA LEU A 64 9.09 -10.81 -1.21
C LEU A 64 9.17 -9.30 -1.45
N SER A 65 8.18 -8.52 -1.02
CA SER A 65 8.22 -7.05 -1.16
C SER A 65 9.36 -6.45 -0.35
N LEU A 66 9.61 -6.96 0.87
CA LEU A 66 10.75 -6.50 1.68
C LEU A 66 12.10 -6.95 1.08
N LEU A 67 12.18 -8.16 0.51
CA LEU A 67 13.37 -8.65 -0.19
C LEU A 67 13.67 -7.83 -1.45
N PHE A 68 12.68 -7.62 -2.31
CA PHE A 68 12.81 -6.76 -3.49
C PHE A 68 13.09 -5.31 -3.09
N GLY A 69 12.51 -4.83 -1.99
CA GLY A 69 12.81 -3.50 -1.45
C GLY A 69 14.27 -3.34 -1.06
N ALA A 70 14.84 -4.31 -0.34
CA ALA A 70 16.27 -4.29 -0.03
C ALA A 70 17.14 -4.27 -1.30
N ALA A 71 16.80 -5.08 -2.31
CA ALA A 71 17.53 -5.11 -3.58
C ALA A 71 17.40 -3.80 -4.38
N ALA A 72 16.18 -3.26 -4.51
CA ALA A 72 15.89 -2.02 -5.22
C ALA A 72 16.57 -0.82 -4.56
N LEU A 73 16.63 -0.77 -3.23
CA LEU A 73 17.31 0.31 -2.50
C LEU A 73 18.83 0.24 -2.65
N VAL A 74 19.41 -0.96 -2.73
CA VAL A 74 20.84 -1.11 -3.07
C VAL A 74 21.10 -0.64 -4.50
N ALA A 75 20.23 -0.97 -5.45
CA ALA A 75 20.32 -0.46 -6.82
C ALA A 75 20.21 1.07 -6.87
N PHE A 76 19.27 1.66 -6.13
CA PHE A 76 19.10 3.10 -6.00
C PHE A 76 20.35 3.78 -5.42
N LEU A 77 20.89 3.22 -4.33
CA LEU A 77 22.13 3.69 -3.71
C LEU A 77 23.31 3.68 -4.69
N LEU A 78 23.44 2.61 -5.49
CA LEU A 78 24.48 2.52 -6.52
C LEU A 78 24.27 3.54 -7.64
N GLY A 79 23.03 3.79 -8.06
CA GLY A 79 22.69 4.84 -9.02
C GLY A 79 23.08 6.23 -8.51
N ASN A 80 22.68 6.57 -7.27
CA ASN A 80 23.01 7.85 -6.65
C ASN A 80 24.51 8.01 -6.40
N LEU A 81 25.22 6.93 -6.02
CA LEU A 81 26.67 6.96 -5.90
C LEU A 81 27.34 7.33 -7.23
N HIS A 82 26.77 6.92 -8.37
CA HIS A 82 27.30 7.28 -9.69
C HIS A 82 27.15 8.77 -9.99
N LEU A 83 26.04 9.36 -9.57
CA LEU A 83 25.80 10.80 -9.72
C LEU A 83 26.78 11.65 -8.90
N VAL A 84 27.21 11.14 -7.73
CA VAL A 84 28.19 11.81 -6.87
C VAL A 84 29.63 11.53 -7.31
N GLN A 85 29.93 10.27 -7.65
CA GLN A 85 31.24 9.81 -8.07
C GLN A 85 31.16 9.09 -9.41
N SER A 86 31.45 9.83 -10.48
CA SER A 86 31.51 9.28 -11.83
C SER A 86 32.66 8.27 -12.00
N GLY A 87 32.47 7.26 -12.85
CA GLY A 87 33.56 6.41 -13.34
C GLY A 87 33.41 4.90 -13.14
N PHE A 88 32.39 4.43 -12.41
CA PHE A 88 32.16 2.98 -12.22
C PHE A 88 30.99 2.40 -13.02
N LEU A 89 30.02 3.21 -13.45
CA LEU A 89 28.96 2.86 -14.40
C LEU A 89 29.04 3.76 -15.64
N SER A 90 28.42 3.34 -16.75
CA SER A 90 28.11 4.27 -17.85
C SER A 90 26.87 5.10 -17.47
N GLN A 91 26.75 6.30 -18.04
CA GLN A 91 25.58 7.16 -17.80
C GLN A 91 24.27 6.43 -18.11
N SER A 92 24.19 5.75 -19.26
CA SER A 92 23.00 4.98 -19.66
C SER A 92 22.65 3.86 -18.67
N ALA A 93 23.65 3.20 -18.09
CA ALA A 93 23.44 2.15 -17.10
C ALA A 93 22.96 2.74 -15.77
N SER A 94 23.48 3.91 -15.37
CA SER A 94 23.02 4.63 -14.18
C SER A 94 21.57 5.09 -14.33
N ASP A 95 21.22 5.69 -15.46
CA ASP A 95 19.86 6.18 -15.71
C ASP A 95 18.85 5.01 -15.72
N THR A 96 19.20 3.90 -16.38
CA THR A 96 18.39 2.67 -16.38
C THR A 96 18.23 2.11 -14.97
N LEU A 97 19.29 2.09 -14.16
CA LEU A 97 19.27 1.57 -12.79
C LEU A 97 18.41 2.45 -11.86
N LEU A 98 18.50 3.77 -11.99
CA LEU A 98 17.66 4.71 -11.25
C LEU A 98 16.19 4.54 -11.63
N ASN A 99 15.86 4.55 -12.92
CA ASN A 99 14.48 4.29 -13.38
C ASN A 99 13.95 2.95 -12.88
N ALA A 100 14.78 1.90 -12.92
CA ALA A 100 14.41 0.57 -12.45
C ALA A 100 14.14 0.53 -10.94
N SER A 101 14.95 1.22 -10.15
CA SER A 101 14.80 1.24 -8.70
C SER A 101 13.60 2.09 -8.24
N GLU A 102 13.32 3.21 -8.91
CA GLU A 102 12.14 4.05 -8.64
C GLU A 102 10.82 3.34 -9.01
N LEU A 103 10.73 2.77 -10.21
CA LEU A 103 9.59 1.95 -10.62
C LEU A 103 9.48 0.67 -9.77
N GLY A 104 10.63 0.06 -9.48
CA GLY A 104 10.74 -1.10 -8.60
C GLY A 104 10.17 -0.82 -7.22
N PHE A 105 10.45 0.35 -6.64
CA PHE A 105 9.85 0.73 -5.37
C PHE A 105 8.32 0.73 -5.42
N VAL A 106 7.69 1.30 -6.45
CA VAL A 106 6.22 1.32 -6.52
C VAL A 106 5.64 -0.08 -6.79
N LEU A 107 6.16 -0.78 -7.80
CA LEU A 107 5.56 -2.00 -8.35
C LEU A 107 5.99 -3.30 -7.66
N LEU A 108 7.15 -3.30 -6.98
CA LEU A 108 7.68 -4.47 -6.27
C LEU A 108 7.67 -4.28 -4.75
N VAL A 109 7.51 -3.04 -4.24
CA VAL A 109 7.61 -2.77 -2.80
C VAL A 109 6.34 -2.14 -2.24
N ALA A 110 6.01 -0.89 -2.60
CA ALA A 110 4.97 -0.12 -1.92
C ALA A 110 3.57 -0.74 -2.08
N ILE A 111 3.11 -0.93 -3.32
CA ILE A 111 1.80 -1.51 -3.60
C ILE A 111 1.73 -2.98 -3.11
N PRO A 112 2.67 -3.87 -3.48
CA PRO A 112 2.57 -5.28 -3.12
C PRO A 112 2.72 -5.55 -1.63
N LEU A 113 3.50 -4.74 -0.89
CA LEU A 113 3.62 -4.87 0.57
C LEU A 113 2.28 -4.66 1.26
N PHE A 114 1.55 -3.59 0.89
CA PHE A 114 0.24 -3.32 1.45
C PHE A 114 -0.84 -4.27 0.93
N ILE A 115 -0.79 -4.69 -0.33
CA ILE A 115 -1.65 -5.76 -0.84
C ILE A 115 -1.42 -7.06 -0.06
N GLY A 116 -0.17 -7.39 0.28
CA GLY A 116 0.18 -8.57 1.08
C GLY A 116 -0.42 -8.51 2.48
N LEU A 117 -0.20 -7.38 3.18
CA LEU A 117 -0.81 -7.13 4.49
C LEU A 117 -2.35 -7.18 4.42
N ALA A 118 -2.96 -6.55 3.43
CA ALA A 118 -4.41 -6.55 3.24
C ALA A 118 -4.96 -7.94 2.91
N THR A 119 -4.29 -8.69 2.03
CA THR A 119 -4.70 -10.06 1.67
C THR A 119 -4.69 -10.96 2.89
N TYR A 120 -3.74 -10.77 3.82
CA TYR A 120 -3.74 -11.50 5.08
C TYR A 120 -4.82 -11.00 6.05
N ILE A 121 -4.84 -9.70 6.32
CA ILE A 121 -5.53 -9.11 7.47
C ILE A 121 -6.97 -8.69 7.16
N THR A 122 -7.24 -8.16 5.98
CA THR A 122 -8.57 -7.62 5.63
C THR A 122 -9.69 -8.66 5.77
N PRO A 123 -9.55 -9.93 5.29
CA PRO A 123 -10.57 -10.95 5.55
C PRO A 123 -10.86 -11.13 7.05
N LEU A 124 -9.81 -11.16 7.88
CA LEU A 124 -9.96 -11.29 9.33
C LEU A 124 -10.64 -10.06 9.96
N GLN A 125 -10.31 -8.86 9.48
CA GLN A 125 -10.92 -7.60 9.94
C GLN A 125 -12.41 -7.50 9.65
N VAL A 126 -12.84 -8.01 8.49
CA VAL A 126 -14.24 -7.98 8.09
C VAL A 126 -15.03 -9.21 8.54
N GLY A 127 -14.37 -10.19 9.18
CA GLY A 127 -14.99 -11.42 9.66
C GLY A 127 -15.29 -12.44 8.56
N ALA A 128 -14.47 -12.47 7.52
CA ALA A 128 -14.55 -13.43 6.42
C ALA A 128 -13.50 -14.54 6.57
N SER A 129 -13.90 -15.77 6.23
CA SER A 129 -13.01 -16.94 6.23
C SER A 129 -12.10 -17.03 5.00
N THR A 130 -12.41 -16.28 3.94
CA THR A 130 -11.64 -16.26 2.69
C THR A 130 -11.62 -14.86 2.07
N ILE A 131 -10.61 -14.58 1.24
CA ILE A 131 -10.61 -13.42 0.35
C ILE A 131 -11.58 -13.62 -0.82
N ALA A 132 -12.13 -12.53 -1.36
CA ALA A 132 -12.88 -12.56 -2.61
C ALA A 132 -11.98 -13.06 -3.76
N PHE A 133 -12.51 -13.98 -4.57
CA PHE A 133 -11.80 -14.64 -5.67
C PHE A 133 -10.45 -15.27 -5.30
N PRO A 134 -10.40 -16.30 -4.43
CA PRO A 134 -9.14 -16.90 -3.95
C PRO A 134 -8.17 -17.33 -5.06
N ARG A 135 -8.69 -17.93 -6.15
CA ARG A 135 -7.89 -18.35 -7.31
C ARG A 135 -7.30 -17.16 -8.07
N ALA A 136 -8.03 -16.06 -8.17
CA ALA A 136 -7.54 -14.84 -8.79
C ALA A 136 -6.46 -14.18 -7.94
N ALA A 137 -6.60 -14.19 -6.60
CA ALA A 137 -5.56 -13.73 -5.69
C ALA A 137 -4.26 -14.55 -5.82
N ALA A 138 -4.38 -15.89 -5.92
CA ALA A 138 -3.24 -16.77 -6.16
C ALA A 138 -2.60 -16.50 -7.55
N MET A 139 -3.41 -16.35 -8.60
CA MET A 139 -2.91 -16.02 -9.94
C MET A 139 -2.16 -14.69 -9.94
N ALA A 140 -2.73 -13.66 -9.30
CA ALA A 140 -2.10 -12.35 -9.17
C ALA A 140 -0.71 -12.46 -8.51
N LEU A 141 -0.60 -13.21 -7.41
CA LEU A 141 0.69 -13.43 -6.75
C LEU A 141 1.72 -14.07 -7.69
N TRP A 142 1.37 -15.18 -8.35
CA TRP A 142 2.32 -15.88 -9.21
C TRP A 142 2.72 -15.07 -10.44
N THR A 143 1.76 -14.36 -11.06
CA THR A 143 2.07 -13.42 -12.15
C THR A 143 3.00 -12.31 -11.66
N TRP A 144 2.76 -11.74 -10.48
CA TRP A 144 3.61 -10.71 -9.90
C TRP A 144 5.03 -11.21 -9.62
N ILE A 145 5.20 -12.43 -9.07
CA ILE A 145 6.53 -13.02 -8.81
C ILE A 145 7.31 -13.23 -10.12
N LEU A 146 6.66 -13.85 -11.12
CA LEU A 146 7.29 -14.11 -12.42
C LEU A 146 7.65 -12.81 -13.15
N ALA A 147 6.73 -11.83 -13.12
CA ALA A 147 6.96 -10.52 -13.73
C ALA A 147 8.04 -9.72 -13.00
N SER A 148 8.15 -9.83 -11.67
CA SER A 148 9.24 -9.23 -10.89
C SER A 148 10.60 -9.80 -11.29
N GLY A 149 10.70 -11.12 -11.45
CA GLY A 149 11.91 -11.77 -11.94
C GLY A 149 12.28 -11.30 -13.36
N LEU A 150 11.28 -11.21 -14.24
CA LEU A 150 11.48 -10.72 -15.61
C LEU A 150 11.94 -9.25 -15.64
N PHE A 151 11.34 -8.42 -14.80
CA PHE A 151 11.70 -7.00 -14.64
C PHE A 151 13.16 -6.87 -14.21
N ILE A 152 13.58 -7.61 -13.18
CA ILE A 152 14.97 -7.58 -12.71
C ILE A 152 15.93 -8.05 -13.81
N ILE A 153 15.63 -9.16 -14.48
CA ILE A 153 16.46 -9.70 -15.57
C ILE A 153 16.58 -8.69 -16.71
N ALA A 154 15.47 -8.11 -17.17
CA ALA A 154 15.46 -7.13 -18.25
C ALA A 154 16.34 -5.93 -17.92
N ASN A 155 16.24 -5.37 -16.71
CA ASN A 155 17.07 -4.25 -16.27
C ASN A 155 18.56 -4.64 -16.19
N CYS A 156 18.90 -5.85 -15.73
CA CYS A 156 20.30 -6.33 -15.71
C CYS A 156 20.93 -6.47 -17.11
N VAL A 157 20.11 -6.69 -18.14
CA VAL A 157 20.59 -6.81 -19.52
C VAL A 157 20.32 -5.55 -20.37
N ASP A 158 20.19 -4.38 -19.73
CA ASP A 158 20.00 -3.08 -20.39
C ASP A 158 18.69 -2.98 -21.20
N GLY A 159 17.63 -3.58 -20.63
CA GLY A 159 16.27 -3.62 -21.15
C GLY A 159 15.24 -2.90 -20.28
N GLY A 160 15.69 -2.05 -19.38
CA GLY A 160 14.80 -1.19 -18.59
C GLY A 160 14.25 -0.02 -19.40
N ILE A 161 13.44 0.82 -18.74
CA ILE A 161 13.03 2.10 -19.29
C ILE A 161 14.28 2.98 -19.52
N GLY A 162 14.50 3.41 -20.76
CA GLY A 162 15.72 4.11 -21.16
C GLY A 162 16.90 3.20 -21.53
N GLY A 163 16.70 1.88 -21.56
CA GLY A 163 17.73 0.89 -21.92
C GLY A 163 18.14 0.94 -23.40
N GLY A 164 19.35 0.46 -23.68
CA GLY A 164 19.97 0.51 -25.01
C GLY A 164 19.77 -0.72 -25.89
N ARG A 165 19.12 -1.79 -25.41
CA ARG A 165 18.96 -3.05 -26.16
C ARG A 165 17.49 -3.36 -26.47
N ASP A 166 17.08 -3.12 -27.71
CA ASP A 166 15.68 -3.19 -28.17
C ASP A 166 14.91 -4.43 -27.66
N ARG A 167 15.42 -5.65 -27.89
CA ARG A 167 14.74 -6.88 -27.44
C ARG A 167 14.63 -7.00 -25.93
N ALA A 168 15.59 -6.44 -25.20
CA ALA A 168 15.54 -6.43 -23.75
C ALA A 168 14.56 -5.35 -23.25
N VAL A 169 14.46 -4.21 -23.94
CA VAL A 169 13.46 -3.16 -23.65
C VAL A 169 12.05 -3.70 -23.83
N ASP A 170 11.77 -4.43 -24.91
CA ASP A 170 10.48 -5.12 -25.11
C ASP A 170 10.16 -6.08 -23.94
N LEU A 171 11.19 -6.78 -23.43
CA LEU A 171 11.05 -7.67 -22.27
C LEU A 171 10.74 -6.90 -20.99
N GLY A 172 11.40 -5.76 -20.78
CA GLY A 172 11.15 -4.87 -19.64
C GLY A 172 9.74 -4.30 -19.67
N LEU A 173 9.28 -3.81 -20.82
CA LEU A 173 7.91 -3.32 -21.00
C LEU A 173 6.88 -4.41 -20.73
N LEU A 174 7.08 -5.62 -21.25
CA LEU A 174 6.22 -6.77 -20.97
C LEU A 174 6.19 -7.09 -19.47
N ALA A 175 7.35 -7.05 -18.79
CA ALA A 175 7.43 -7.29 -17.36
C ALA A 175 6.62 -6.25 -16.56
N ILE A 176 6.76 -4.96 -16.89
CA ILE A 176 6.01 -3.88 -16.23
C ILE A 176 4.51 -4.03 -16.48
N VAL A 177 4.09 -4.33 -17.71
CA VAL A 177 2.67 -4.61 -18.03
C VAL A 177 2.13 -5.77 -17.18
N ALA A 178 2.88 -6.87 -17.08
CA ALA A 178 2.47 -8.03 -16.27
C ALA A 178 2.41 -7.71 -14.77
N LEU A 179 3.35 -6.90 -14.25
CA LEU A 179 3.32 -6.39 -12.87
C LEU A 179 2.05 -5.59 -12.61
N VAL A 180 1.73 -4.63 -13.50
CA VAL A 180 0.54 -3.77 -13.37
C VAL A 180 -0.74 -4.61 -13.39
N LEU A 181 -0.88 -5.56 -14.32
CA LEU A 181 -2.05 -6.43 -14.40
C LEU A 181 -2.21 -7.32 -13.16
N ALA A 182 -1.11 -7.86 -12.63
CA ALA A 182 -1.12 -8.65 -11.41
C ALA A 182 -1.59 -7.83 -10.21
N LEU A 183 -1.08 -6.61 -10.04
CA LEU A 183 -1.45 -5.73 -8.94
C LEU A 183 -2.89 -5.24 -9.05
N LEU A 184 -3.37 -4.95 -10.27
CA LEU A 184 -4.77 -4.64 -10.52
C LEU A 184 -5.68 -5.79 -10.07
N LEU A 185 -5.36 -7.03 -10.46
CA LEU A 185 -6.15 -8.20 -10.08
C LEU A 185 -6.17 -8.42 -8.57
N ALA A 186 -5.02 -8.35 -7.89
CA ALA A 186 -4.96 -8.48 -6.43
C ALA A 186 -5.74 -7.36 -5.72
N THR A 187 -5.67 -6.14 -6.24
CA THR A 187 -6.41 -4.99 -5.73
C THR A 187 -7.93 -5.21 -5.82
N VAL A 188 -8.43 -5.75 -6.94
CA VAL A 188 -9.84 -6.12 -7.09
C VAL A 188 -10.28 -7.14 -6.03
N CYS A 189 -9.45 -8.15 -5.74
CA CYS A 189 -9.74 -9.13 -4.69
C CYS A 189 -9.88 -8.47 -3.31
N VAL A 190 -8.94 -7.58 -2.94
CA VAL A 190 -8.98 -6.87 -1.65
C VAL A 190 -10.20 -5.94 -1.55
N ILE A 191 -10.44 -5.08 -2.56
CA ILE A 191 -11.59 -4.17 -2.57
C ILE A 191 -12.90 -4.94 -2.47
N THR A 192 -13.06 -6.00 -3.29
CA THR A 192 -14.29 -6.79 -3.30
C THR A 192 -14.52 -7.43 -1.93
N THR A 193 -13.47 -7.93 -1.28
CA THR A 193 -13.54 -8.46 0.09
C THR A 193 -14.09 -7.44 1.08
N VAL A 194 -13.55 -6.21 1.06
CA VAL A 194 -14.04 -5.13 1.92
C VAL A 194 -15.50 -4.80 1.64
N ILE A 195 -15.93 -4.87 0.38
CA ILE A 195 -17.29 -4.46 -0.03
C ILE A 195 -18.34 -5.56 0.24
N THR A 196 -18.03 -6.83 -0.01
CA THR A 196 -19.05 -7.89 -0.12
C THR A 196 -18.96 -8.97 0.94
N LEU A 197 -17.79 -9.18 1.56
CA LEU A 197 -17.56 -10.28 2.51
C LEU A 197 -17.61 -9.83 3.98
N ARG A 198 -18.21 -8.68 4.26
CA ARG A 198 -18.33 -8.19 5.64
C ARG A 198 -19.33 -9.01 6.45
N SER A 199 -19.00 -9.22 7.71
CA SER A 199 -19.89 -9.78 8.72
C SER A 199 -21.23 -9.02 8.81
N PRO A 200 -22.33 -9.72 9.13
CA PRO A 200 -23.63 -9.08 9.35
C PRO A 200 -23.55 -7.93 10.36
N GLY A 201 -24.20 -6.80 10.06
CA GLY A 201 -24.18 -5.60 10.91
C GLY A 201 -22.97 -4.66 10.72
N MET A 202 -21.96 -5.07 9.93
CA MET A 202 -20.83 -4.22 9.56
C MET A 202 -21.14 -3.42 8.28
N SER A 203 -21.59 -2.18 8.47
CA SER A 203 -21.67 -1.16 7.42
C SER A 203 -20.28 -0.60 7.07
N LEU A 204 -20.15 0.10 5.94
CA LEU A 204 -18.86 0.64 5.47
C LEU A 204 -18.22 1.63 6.46
N ASP A 205 -19.03 2.41 7.18
CA ASP A 205 -18.57 3.34 8.22
C ASP A 205 -18.12 2.64 9.53
N ARG A 206 -18.24 1.31 9.61
CA ARG A 206 -17.77 0.48 10.73
C ARG A 206 -16.56 -0.39 10.40
N VAL A 207 -16.19 -0.49 9.11
CA VAL A 207 -15.02 -1.26 8.67
C VAL A 207 -13.74 -0.72 9.32
N PRO A 208 -12.84 -1.57 9.86
CA PRO A 208 -11.57 -1.15 10.48
C PRO A 208 -10.74 -0.19 9.61
N MET A 209 -9.90 0.64 10.23
CA MET A 209 -9.27 1.76 9.53
C MET A 209 -8.28 1.29 8.47
N PHE A 210 -7.55 0.20 8.71
CA PHE A 210 -6.68 -0.40 7.70
C PHE A 210 -7.46 -0.94 6.50
N SER A 211 -8.54 -1.69 6.73
CA SER A 211 -9.40 -2.16 5.62
C SER A 211 -10.07 -1.01 4.86
N TRP A 212 -10.47 0.08 5.53
CA TRP A 212 -10.96 1.29 4.88
C TRP A 212 -9.88 1.98 4.03
N SER A 213 -8.66 2.14 4.55
CA SER A 213 -7.58 2.75 3.78
C SER A 213 -7.20 1.91 2.58
N MET A 214 -7.25 0.58 2.67
CA MET A 214 -7.04 -0.33 1.53
C MET A 214 -8.16 -0.22 0.49
N PHE A 215 -9.41 -0.04 0.90
CA PHE A 215 -10.50 0.24 -0.03
C PHE A 215 -10.29 1.57 -0.77
N VAL A 216 -9.91 2.64 -0.06
CA VAL A 216 -9.60 3.95 -0.67
C VAL A 216 -8.39 3.84 -1.60
N ALA A 217 -7.27 3.28 -1.13
CA ALA A 217 -6.05 3.10 -1.90
C ALA A 217 -6.28 2.28 -3.16
N GLY A 218 -6.96 1.13 -3.01
CA GLY A 218 -7.30 0.27 -4.13
C GLY A 218 -8.21 0.97 -5.15
N SER A 219 -9.15 1.79 -4.70
CA SER A 219 -10.00 2.58 -5.61
C SER A 219 -9.17 3.59 -6.41
N VAL A 220 -8.18 4.22 -5.79
CA VAL A 220 -7.24 5.10 -6.49
C VAL A 220 -6.40 4.31 -7.50
N TRP A 221 -5.83 3.18 -7.08
CA TRP A 221 -4.99 2.35 -7.96
C TRP A 221 -5.78 1.78 -9.15
N MET A 222 -7.05 1.43 -8.96
CA MET A 222 -7.97 1.03 -10.03
C MET A 222 -8.21 2.14 -11.07
N LEU A 223 -8.09 3.41 -10.68
CA LEU A 223 -8.24 4.54 -11.58
C LEU A 223 -6.91 4.92 -12.27
N THR A 224 -5.78 4.74 -11.60
CA THR A 224 -4.48 5.26 -12.06
C THR A 224 -3.64 4.21 -12.79
N LEU A 225 -3.60 2.97 -12.33
CA LEU A 225 -2.78 1.92 -12.94
C LEU A 225 -3.21 1.51 -14.37
N PRO A 226 -4.51 1.52 -14.75
CA PRO A 226 -4.89 1.26 -16.14
C PRO A 226 -4.36 2.31 -17.13
N VAL A 227 -4.06 3.52 -16.65
CA VAL A 227 -3.50 4.58 -17.48
C VAL A 227 -2.03 4.31 -17.70
N LEU A 228 -1.30 3.97 -16.64
CA LEU A 228 0.07 3.50 -16.79
C LEU A 228 0.15 2.32 -17.77
N LEU A 229 -0.81 1.39 -17.69
CA LEU A 229 -0.91 0.29 -18.64
C LEU A 229 -1.10 0.78 -20.08
N ALA A 230 -1.93 1.78 -20.31
CA ALA A 230 -2.12 2.39 -21.63
C ALA A 230 -0.83 3.05 -22.14
N ASP A 231 -0.14 3.84 -21.29
CA ASP A 231 1.16 4.45 -21.64
C ASP A 231 2.18 3.39 -22.04
N LEU A 232 2.29 2.31 -21.27
CA LEU A 232 3.23 1.21 -21.56
C LEU A 232 2.92 0.50 -22.87
N VAL A 233 1.64 0.33 -23.21
CA VAL A 233 1.24 -0.25 -24.51
C VAL A 233 1.61 0.70 -25.65
N LEU A 234 1.39 2.01 -25.49
CA LEU A 234 1.78 3.00 -26.51
C LEU A 234 3.31 3.03 -26.69
N ILE A 235 4.06 3.04 -25.59
CA ILE A 235 5.52 2.95 -25.61
C ILE A 235 5.97 1.68 -26.33
N TYR A 236 5.38 0.52 -26.02
CA TYR A 236 5.70 -0.75 -26.68
C TYR A 236 5.41 -0.72 -28.18
N VAL A 237 4.25 -0.21 -28.60
CA VAL A 237 3.88 -0.13 -30.02
C VAL A 237 4.86 0.77 -30.78
N ASP A 238 5.15 1.96 -30.27
CA ASP A 238 6.06 2.89 -30.93
C ASP A 238 7.51 2.36 -30.95
N HIS A 239 7.96 1.73 -29.86
CA HIS A 239 9.27 1.11 -29.73
C HIS A 239 9.44 -0.06 -30.71
N HIS A 240 8.47 -0.97 -30.76
CA HIS A 240 8.58 -2.21 -31.54
C HIS A 240 8.38 -2.00 -33.04
N TYR A 241 7.46 -1.12 -33.44
CA TYR A 241 7.10 -0.93 -34.87
C TYR A 241 7.88 0.22 -35.54
N GLY A 242 8.85 0.83 -34.86
CA GLY A 242 9.77 1.79 -35.48
C GLY A 242 9.09 3.05 -36.02
N ARG A 243 7.94 3.43 -35.44
CA ARG A 243 7.30 4.73 -35.67
C ARG A 243 7.36 5.56 -34.39
N PRO A 244 8.55 5.96 -33.91
CA PRO A 244 8.67 6.80 -32.74
C PRO A 244 8.24 8.22 -33.13
N SER A 245 6.94 8.45 -33.31
CA SER A 245 6.45 9.80 -33.47
C SER A 245 6.50 10.52 -32.12
N GLU A 246 6.23 9.85 -30.99
CA GLU A 246 6.27 10.48 -29.66
C GLU A 246 6.56 9.51 -28.47
N PHE A 247 6.03 8.28 -28.43
CA PHE A 247 6.07 7.40 -27.23
C PHE A 247 7.26 6.43 -27.17
N GLY A 248 7.81 6.04 -28.32
CA GLY A 248 8.83 4.97 -28.39
C GLY A 248 10.27 5.40 -28.10
N VAL A 249 10.54 6.70 -27.95
CA VAL A 249 11.92 7.22 -27.84
C VAL A 249 12.48 7.00 -26.43
N SER A 250 13.57 6.23 -26.31
CA SER A 250 14.15 5.82 -25.02
C SER A 250 14.46 6.98 -24.08
N SER A 251 14.88 8.15 -24.60
CA SER A 251 15.21 9.32 -23.79
C SER A 251 14.03 10.00 -23.10
N VAL A 252 12.79 9.73 -23.54
CA VAL A 252 11.57 10.34 -22.98
C VAL A 252 10.61 9.35 -22.34
N GLN A 253 10.81 8.05 -22.52
CA GLN A 253 9.98 7.01 -21.90
C GLN A 253 9.86 7.20 -20.38
N GLY A 254 10.97 7.49 -19.69
CA GLY A 254 10.96 7.75 -18.25
C GLY A 254 10.14 8.99 -17.86
N LEU A 255 10.17 10.04 -18.69
CA LEU A 255 9.37 11.24 -18.46
C LEU A 255 7.88 10.99 -18.69
N GLN A 256 7.53 10.16 -19.67
CA GLN A 256 6.15 9.82 -20.01
C GLN A 256 5.44 9.08 -18.88
N ILE A 257 6.11 8.12 -18.25
CA ILE A 257 5.55 7.35 -17.13
C ILE A 257 5.92 7.96 -15.76
N GLY A 258 6.81 8.95 -15.72
CA GLY A 258 7.34 9.54 -14.50
C GLY A 258 6.29 10.18 -13.59
N TRP A 259 5.09 10.46 -14.13
CA TRP A 259 3.96 10.91 -13.32
C TRP A 259 3.63 9.92 -12.20
N ILE A 260 3.83 8.60 -12.43
CA ILE A 260 3.50 7.53 -11.49
C ILE A 260 4.30 7.61 -10.19
N ILE A 261 5.52 8.16 -10.24
CA ILE A 261 6.44 8.32 -9.11
C ILE A 261 6.55 9.79 -8.65
N SER A 262 5.78 10.67 -9.27
CA SER A 262 5.74 12.10 -8.93
C SER A 262 4.48 12.44 -8.12
N GLN A 263 4.48 13.60 -7.50
CA GLN A 263 3.29 14.11 -6.83
C GLN A 263 2.18 14.56 -7.79
N PRO A 264 0.93 14.57 -7.33
CA PRO A 264 0.36 13.95 -6.12
C PRO A 264 0.26 12.41 -6.16
N GLN A 265 0.50 11.78 -7.32
CA GLN A 265 0.30 10.34 -7.49
C GLN A 265 1.11 9.49 -6.51
N LEU A 266 2.34 9.88 -6.21
CA LEU A 266 3.21 9.23 -5.23
C LEU A 266 2.52 9.03 -3.86
N TYR A 267 1.68 9.99 -3.46
CA TYR A 267 0.96 9.91 -2.19
C TYR A 267 -0.11 8.82 -2.17
N ALA A 268 -0.65 8.45 -3.34
CA ALA A 268 -1.66 7.40 -3.45
C ALA A 268 -1.16 6.04 -2.94
N TYR A 269 0.14 5.79 -2.97
CA TYR A 269 0.73 4.55 -2.45
C TYR A 269 0.94 4.58 -0.94
N ALA A 270 0.87 5.76 -0.32
CA ALA A 270 0.98 5.94 1.12
C ALA A 270 -0.39 5.93 1.84
N ILE A 271 -1.52 5.87 1.12
CA ILE A 271 -2.86 5.83 1.72
C ILE A 271 -2.99 4.70 2.78
N PRO A 272 -2.53 3.45 2.51
CA PRO A 272 -2.67 2.35 3.46
C PRO A 272 -2.01 2.61 4.82
N LEU A 273 -0.89 3.34 4.84
CA LEU A 273 -0.14 3.71 6.05
C LEU A 273 -1.02 4.42 7.06
N PHE A 274 -1.95 5.28 6.64
CA PHE A 274 -2.81 6.01 7.56
C PHE A 274 -3.82 5.10 8.27
N GLY A 275 -4.38 4.12 7.54
CA GLY A 275 -5.28 3.14 8.16
C GLY A 275 -4.54 2.22 9.14
N LEU A 276 -3.33 1.80 8.76
CA LEU A 276 -2.44 1.04 9.65
C LEU A 276 -2.10 1.84 10.92
N ALA A 277 -1.71 3.11 10.75
CA ALA A 277 -1.41 4.00 11.87
C ALA A 277 -2.61 4.13 12.81
N ALA A 278 -3.82 4.28 12.26
CA ALA A 278 -5.02 4.37 13.07
C ALA A 278 -5.30 3.08 13.87
N ASP A 279 -5.19 1.90 13.26
CA ASP A 279 -5.40 0.63 13.97
C ASP A 279 -4.32 0.40 15.06
N VAL A 280 -3.05 0.66 14.76
CA VAL A 280 -1.93 0.51 15.70
C VAL A 280 -2.03 1.50 16.87
N ILE A 281 -2.25 2.79 16.59
CA ILE A 281 -2.32 3.83 17.62
C ILE A 281 -3.54 3.58 18.51
N ALA A 282 -4.70 3.23 17.94
CA ALA A 282 -5.92 2.89 18.68
C ALA A 282 -5.69 1.69 19.63
N THR A 283 -5.16 0.59 19.09
CA THR A 283 -4.91 -0.64 19.84
C THR A 283 -3.91 -0.39 20.96
N LEU A 284 -2.73 0.16 20.68
CA LEU A 284 -1.67 0.33 21.68
C LEU A 284 -1.95 1.44 22.68
N SER A 285 -2.92 2.32 22.42
CA SER A 285 -3.40 3.31 23.41
C SER A 285 -4.58 2.80 24.23
N GLY A 286 -5.18 1.67 23.85
CA GLY A 286 -6.36 1.07 24.51
C GLY A 286 -7.59 1.95 24.47
N ARG A 287 -7.78 2.76 23.42
CA ARG A 287 -8.93 3.67 23.29
C ARG A 287 -9.55 3.60 21.91
N ARG A 288 -10.86 3.84 21.88
CA ARG A 288 -11.63 4.00 20.64
C ARG A 288 -11.18 5.25 19.91
N GLN A 289 -11.22 5.19 18.58
CA GLN A 289 -10.83 6.30 17.74
C GLN A 289 -11.83 7.47 17.86
N PRO A 290 -11.43 8.64 18.42
CA PRO A 290 -12.30 9.80 18.45
C PRO A 290 -12.59 10.31 17.04
N ASN A 291 -13.79 10.88 16.85
CA ASN A 291 -14.23 11.46 15.57
C ASN A 291 -13.99 10.53 14.36
N ARG A 292 -14.25 9.23 14.55
CA ARG A 292 -14.03 8.17 13.56
C ARG A 292 -14.49 8.54 12.14
N GLY A 293 -15.69 9.09 12.01
CA GLY A 293 -16.24 9.53 10.71
C GLY A 293 -15.37 10.59 10.02
N ALA A 294 -14.85 11.56 10.77
CA ALA A 294 -13.95 12.57 10.23
C ALA A 294 -12.63 11.97 9.74
N MET A 295 -12.13 10.91 10.38
CA MET A 295 -10.94 10.21 9.93
C MET A 295 -11.15 9.38 8.67
N LEU A 296 -12.30 8.69 8.57
CA LEU A 296 -12.66 8.00 7.33
C LEU A 296 -12.69 8.99 6.15
N VAL A 297 -13.34 10.15 6.37
CA VAL A 297 -13.41 11.22 5.38
C VAL A 297 -12.02 11.80 5.09
N ALA A 298 -11.16 11.98 6.08
CA ALA A 298 -9.80 12.48 5.87
C ALA A 298 -8.97 11.51 5.00
N ILE A 299 -9.03 10.20 5.25
CA ILE A 299 -8.36 9.19 4.42
C ILE A 299 -8.91 9.23 2.98
N ALA A 300 -10.23 9.28 2.83
CA ALA A 300 -10.87 9.35 1.51
C ALA A 300 -10.53 10.65 0.76
N ALA A 301 -10.53 11.79 1.45
CA ALA A 301 -10.15 13.08 0.89
C ALA A 301 -8.68 13.12 0.49
N PHE A 302 -7.78 12.52 1.29
CA PHE A 302 -6.38 12.36 0.91
C PHE A 302 -6.24 11.53 -0.37
N GLY A 303 -6.98 10.42 -0.48
CA GLY A 303 -7.02 9.61 -1.69
C GLY A 303 -7.53 10.38 -2.92
N ALA A 304 -8.67 11.07 -2.79
CA ALA A 304 -9.25 11.87 -3.87
C ALA A 304 -8.34 13.03 -4.31
N LEU A 305 -7.67 13.69 -3.37
CA LEU A 305 -6.69 14.74 -3.66
C LEU A 305 -5.38 14.17 -4.22
N GLY A 306 -5.06 12.92 -3.88
CA GLY A 306 -3.95 12.15 -4.47
C GLY A 306 -4.17 11.80 -5.94
N VAL A 307 -5.43 11.60 -6.35
CA VAL A 307 -5.81 11.20 -7.73
C VAL A 307 -5.61 12.31 -8.76
N GLY A 308 -5.88 13.57 -8.40
CA GLY A 308 -6.19 14.59 -9.40
C GLY A 308 -5.01 15.24 -10.13
N ALA A 309 -3.86 14.59 -10.22
CA ALA A 309 -2.90 14.86 -11.29
C ALA A 309 -2.84 13.72 -12.31
N TYR A 310 -4.01 13.21 -12.71
CA TYR A 310 -4.13 12.50 -13.97
C TYR A 310 -3.61 13.30 -15.17
N ALA A 311 -3.44 14.61 -15.01
CA ALA A 311 -2.73 15.40 -15.96
C ALA A 311 -1.25 15.02 -15.98
N GLN A 312 -0.91 14.12 -16.90
CA GLN A 312 0.44 13.72 -17.25
C GLN A 312 1.20 14.97 -17.72
N PRO A 313 1.99 15.63 -16.86
CA PRO A 313 2.53 16.96 -17.16
C PRO A 313 3.58 16.92 -18.27
N TYR A 314 4.06 15.72 -18.60
CA TYR A 314 4.86 15.49 -19.78
C TYR A 314 4.07 15.78 -21.07
N PHE A 315 2.84 15.26 -21.19
CA PHE A 315 1.99 15.46 -22.37
C PHE A 315 1.25 16.80 -22.33
N PHE A 316 0.97 17.32 -21.13
CA PHE A 316 0.25 18.59 -20.93
C PHE A 316 0.97 19.47 -19.91
N PRO A 317 2.10 20.11 -20.27
CA PRO A 317 2.87 20.94 -19.34
C PRO A 317 2.06 22.06 -18.69
N GLU A 318 1.10 22.63 -19.44
CA GLU A 318 0.28 23.79 -19.03
C GLU A 318 -0.63 23.48 -17.84
N VAL A 319 -0.90 22.20 -17.55
CA VAL A 319 -1.63 21.78 -16.35
C VAL A 319 -0.99 22.33 -15.09
N ARG A 320 0.35 22.40 -15.04
CA ARG A 320 1.09 22.86 -13.87
C ARG A 320 0.78 24.32 -13.52
N ASP A 321 0.29 25.11 -14.48
CA ASP A 321 -0.08 26.51 -14.30
C ASP A 321 -1.54 26.69 -13.88
N GLN A 322 -2.34 25.61 -13.91
CA GLN A 322 -3.74 25.66 -13.51
C GLN A 322 -3.89 25.74 -12.01
N ILE A 323 -4.81 26.60 -11.56
CA ILE A 323 -5.13 26.76 -10.13
C ILE A 323 -5.56 25.46 -9.48
N VAL A 324 -6.21 24.56 -10.22
CA VAL A 324 -6.64 23.26 -9.72
C VAL A 324 -5.45 22.41 -9.29
N TRP A 325 -4.38 22.37 -10.10
CA TRP A 325 -3.17 21.62 -9.77
C TRP A 325 -2.50 22.13 -8.50
N ALA A 326 -2.34 23.46 -8.38
CA ALA A 326 -1.78 24.08 -7.18
C ALA A 326 -2.68 23.89 -5.94
N ALA A 327 -4.01 24.05 -6.10
CA ALA A 327 -4.96 23.86 -5.02
C ALA A 327 -4.93 22.43 -4.49
N MET A 328 -4.85 21.42 -5.36
CA MET A 328 -4.75 20.03 -4.94
C MET A 328 -3.47 19.75 -4.17
N GLY A 329 -2.33 20.27 -4.63
CA GLY A 329 -1.04 20.13 -3.94
C GLY A 329 -1.00 20.77 -2.54
N VAL A 330 -1.78 21.82 -2.30
CA VAL A 330 -1.87 22.47 -0.98
C VAL A 330 -2.97 21.87 -0.11
N LEU A 331 -4.15 21.61 -0.67
CA LEU A 331 -5.32 21.13 0.08
C LEU A 331 -5.11 19.72 0.65
N ILE A 332 -4.22 18.92 0.06
CA ILE A 332 -3.87 17.59 0.59
C ILE A 332 -3.25 17.64 2.00
N ILE A 333 -2.74 18.80 2.44
CA ILE A 333 -2.26 18.99 3.81
C ILE A 333 -3.42 18.88 4.83
N LEU A 334 -4.61 19.36 4.47
CA LEU A 334 -5.76 19.41 5.39
C LEU A 334 -6.19 18.04 5.92
N PRO A 335 -6.41 16.99 5.10
CA PRO A 335 -6.71 15.67 5.62
C PRO A 335 -5.59 15.11 6.50
N VAL A 336 -4.31 15.37 6.19
CA VAL A 336 -3.18 14.93 7.01
C VAL A 336 -3.24 15.57 8.41
N LEU A 337 -3.47 16.88 8.47
CA LEU A 337 -3.63 17.59 9.75
C LEU A 337 -4.83 17.09 10.55
N ALA A 338 -5.95 16.78 9.89
CA ALA A 338 -7.13 16.21 10.54
C ALA A 338 -6.82 14.84 11.17
N MET A 339 -6.11 13.97 10.45
CA MET A 339 -5.67 12.66 10.96
C MET A 339 -4.70 12.81 12.14
N LEU A 340 -3.71 13.71 12.02
CA LEU A 340 -2.77 14.02 13.10
C LEU A 340 -3.47 14.51 14.37
N GLY A 341 -4.47 15.39 14.23
CA GLY A 341 -5.27 15.86 15.37
C GLY A 341 -6.03 14.72 16.04
N GLY A 342 -6.62 13.81 15.25
CA GLY A 342 -7.31 12.62 15.76
C GLY A 342 -6.39 11.67 16.53
N TRP A 343 -5.20 11.38 16.00
CA TRP A 343 -4.23 10.53 16.69
C TRP A 343 -3.58 11.21 17.90
N ALA A 344 -3.32 12.51 17.84
CA ALA A 344 -2.84 13.27 18.99
C ALA A 344 -3.86 13.25 20.15
N ALA A 345 -5.15 13.39 19.84
CA ALA A 345 -6.21 13.26 20.83
C ALA A 345 -6.25 11.85 21.45
N LEU A 346 -6.06 10.81 20.64
CA LEU A 346 -6.05 9.43 21.10
C LEU A 346 -4.84 9.13 22.01
N LEU A 347 -3.64 9.57 21.63
CA LEU A 347 -2.42 9.43 22.43
C LEU A 347 -2.51 10.20 23.75
N LYS A 348 -3.04 11.43 23.72
CA LYS A 348 -3.24 12.26 24.92
C LYS A 348 -4.27 11.64 25.87
N GLY A 349 -5.31 11.03 25.31
CA GLY A 349 -6.32 10.34 26.09
C GLY A 349 -5.82 9.01 26.66
N GLY A 350 -5.02 8.25 25.92
CA GLY A 350 -4.66 6.87 26.25
C GLY A 350 -3.48 6.70 27.20
N ARG A 351 -3.12 5.42 27.39
CA ARG A 351 -1.86 5.00 28.04
C ARG A 351 -1.05 4.21 27.00
N PRO A 352 -0.38 4.90 26.05
CA PRO A 352 0.25 4.25 24.91
C PRO A 352 1.36 3.30 25.38
N ALA A 353 1.28 2.04 24.96
CA ALA A 353 2.37 1.10 25.11
C ALA A 353 3.51 1.49 24.15
N LEU A 354 4.63 1.96 24.71
CA LEU A 354 5.83 2.35 23.95
C LEU A 354 6.56 1.11 23.41
N LYS A 355 6.03 0.59 22.32
CA LYS A 355 6.54 -0.57 21.58
C LYS A 355 6.95 -0.17 20.17
N SER A 356 7.81 -0.97 19.55
CA SER A 356 8.32 -0.69 18.19
C SER A 356 7.23 -0.40 17.15
N PRO A 357 6.09 -1.13 17.08
CA PRO A 357 5.04 -0.83 16.11
C PRO A 357 4.53 0.62 16.23
N LEU A 358 4.29 1.11 17.45
CA LEU A 358 3.81 2.47 17.69
C LEU A 358 4.84 3.51 17.21
N GLY A 359 6.11 3.34 17.58
CA GLY A 359 7.16 4.27 17.18
C GLY A 359 7.35 4.33 15.66
N LEU A 360 7.28 3.17 14.99
CA LEU A 360 7.41 3.07 13.54
C LEU A 360 6.24 3.73 12.80
N VAL A 361 4.99 3.54 13.22
CA VAL A 361 3.86 4.26 12.59
C VAL A 361 3.96 5.77 12.81
N LEU A 362 4.39 6.24 13.98
CA LEU A 362 4.58 7.68 14.22
C LEU A 362 5.67 8.27 13.33
N VAL A 363 6.82 7.58 13.19
CA VAL A 363 7.88 7.96 12.24
C VAL A 363 7.33 8.01 10.82
N SER A 364 6.56 6.99 10.41
CA SER A 364 6.00 6.92 9.07
C SER A 364 5.07 8.10 8.76
N VAL A 365 4.22 8.49 9.72
CA VAL A 365 3.31 9.63 9.59
C VAL A 365 4.07 10.95 9.50
N VAL A 366 5.13 11.13 10.29
CA VAL A 366 5.99 12.33 10.23
C VAL A 366 6.68 12.44 8.87
N LEU A 367 7.24 11.33 8.35
CA LEU A 367 7.92 11.32 7.06
C LEU A 367 6.97 11.61 5.89
N VAL A 368 5.75 11.02 5.88
CA VAL A 368 4.73 11.38 4.87
C VAL A 368 4.34 12.85 4.98
N LEU A 369 4.16 13.38 6.20
CA LEU A 369 3.83 14.79 6.38
C LEU A 369 4.92 15.69 5.76
N LEU A 370 6.20 15.39 6.00
CA LEU A 370 7.30 16.14 5.41
C LEU A 370 7.31 16.04 3.88
N ALA A 371 7.02 14.86 3.33
CA ALA A 371 6.89 14.67 1.88
C ALA A 371 5.72 15.48 1.29
N VAL A 372 4.60 15.54 1.99
CA VAL A 372 3.43 16.34 1.61
C VAL A 372 3.75 17.82 1.65
N VAL A 373 4.45 18.30 2.68
CA VAL A 373 4.88 19.70 2.78
C VAL A 373 5.87 20.05 1.67
N ALA A 374 6.89 19.21 1.41
CA ALA A 374 7.84 19.43 0.33
C ALA A 374 7.15 19.53 -1.03
N GLY A 375 6.20 18.63 -1.28
CA GLY A 375 5.41 18.65 -2.50
C GLY A 375 4.51 19.88 -2.65
N ALA A 376 3.83 20.27 -1.56
CA ALA A 376 3.04 21.49 -1.51
C ALA A 376 3.90 22.74 -1.76
N LEU A 377 5.11 22.82 -1.19
CA LEU A 377 6.06 23.89 -1.49
C LEU A 377 6.43 23.91 -2.96
N ALA A 378 6.69 22.74 -3.57
CA ALA A 378 6.93 22.66 -5.00
C ALA A 378 5.74 23.15 -5.82
N THR A 379 4.53 23.20 -5.27
CA THR A 379 3.38 23.80 -5.98
C THR A 379 3.32 25.32 -5.96
N ILE A 380 4.20 26.01 -5.24
CA ILE A 380 4.20 27.46 -5.16
C ILE A 380 5.10 28.03 -6.25
N THR A 381 4.52 28.57 -7.33
CA THR A 381 5.26 29.08 -8.50
C THR A 381 6.38 30.07 -8.14
N PRO A 382 6.17 31.06 -7.24
CA PRO A 382 7.24 31.96 -6.82
C PRO A 382 8.40 31.32 -6.05
N LEU A 383 8.42 30.00 -5.79
CA LEU A 383 9.57 29.31 -5.21
C LEU A 383 10.46 28.63 -6.26
N GLU A 384 10.02 28.51 -7.53
CA GLU A 384 10.78 27.91 -8.64
C GLU A 384 11.31 26.49 -8.39
N LEU A 385 10.75 25.80 -7.40
CA LEU A 385 11.16 24.45 -6.97
C LEU A 385 10.85 23.37 -8.01
N ARG A 386 10.02 23.67 -9.01
CA ARG A 386 9.66 22.74 -10.11
C ARG A 386 10.65 22.76 -11.26
N GLU A 387 11.52 23.77 -11.32
CA GLU A 387 12.53 23.92 -12.37
C GLU A 387 13.69 22.92 -12.18
N THR A 388 13.76 22.27 -11.01
CA THR A 388 14.75 21.24 -10.69
C THR A 388 14.07 19.93 -10.28
N PRO A 389 14.66 18.76 -10.58
CA PRO A 389 14.12 17.47 -10.12
C PRO A 389 14.39 17.21 -8.62
N LEU A 390 15.19 18.05 -7.96
CA LEU A 390 15.74 17.78 -6.62
C LEU A 390 14.64 17.63 -5.57
N VAL A 391 13.61 18.50 -5.58
CA VAL A 391 12.51 18.38 -4.61
C VAL A 391 11.73 17.08 -4.83
N ALA A 392 11.56 16.63 -6.07
CA ALA A 392 10.89 15.37 -6.36
C ALA A 392 11.68 14.17 -5.85
N ILE A 393 13.01 14.17 -6.02
CA ILE A 393 13.91 13.13 -5.48
C ILE A 393 13.81 13.09 -3.95
N GLY A 394 13.91 14.26 -3.30
CA GLY A 394 13.84 14.35 -1.84
C GLY A 394 12.48 13.91 -1.29
N GLN A 395 11.41 14.26 -2.00
CA GLN A 395 10.05 13.82 -1.68
C GLN A 395 9.90 12.30 -1.82
N LEU A 396 10.41 11.71 -2.91
CA LEU A 396 10.36 10.28 -3.14
C LEU A 396 11.06 9.53 -2.00
N ALA A 397 12.27 9.94 -1.61
CA ALA A 397 13.01 9.34 -0.50
C ALA A 397 12.23 9.37 0.84
N LEU A 398 11.56 10.50 1.15
CA LEU A 398 10.70 10.61 2.34
C LEU A 398 9.53 9.63 2.31
N VAL A 399 8.85 9.50 1.16
CA VAL A 399 7.73 8.55 1.01
C VAL A 399 8.21 7.10 1.07
N ILE A 400 9.35 6.77 0.46
CA ILE A 400 9.96 5.44 0.54
C ILE A 400 10.21 5.06 2.00
N ALA A 401 10.90 5.93 2.74
CA ALA A 401 11.20 5.69 4.14
C ALA A 401 9.92 5.55 4.98
N ALA A 402 8.89 6.35 4.69
CA ALA A 402 7.61 6.26 5.38
C ALA A 402 6.86 4.95 5.13
N VAL A 403 6.75 4.54 3.85
CA VAL A 403 6.08 3.29 3.45
C VAL A 403 6.79 2.11 4.10
N LEU A 404 8.13 2.06 4.06
CA LEU A 404 8.91 1.02 4.73
C LEU A 404 8.70 1.04 6.25
N ALA A 405 8.74 2.21 6.90
CA ALA A 405 8.53 2.31 8.35
C ALA A 405 7.15 1.77 8.75
N SER A 406 6.11 2.13 8.00
CA SER A 406 4.77 1.60 8.25
C SER A 406 4.67 0.10 7.94
N GLY A 407 5.31 -0.39 6.88
CA GLY A 407 5.37 -1.81 6.54
C GLY A 407 6.02 -2.64 7.65
N VAL A 408 7.16 -2.19 8.18
CA VAL A 408 7.81 -2.83 9.34
C VAL A 408 6.93 -2.73 10.58
N ALA A 409 6.23 -1.61 10.79
CA ALA A 409 5.27 -1.49 11.89
C ALA A 409 4.15 -2.54 11.78
N GLY A 410 3.58 -2.73 10.59
CA GLY A 410 2.55 -3.73 10.32
C GLY A 410 3.07 -5.14 10.54
N VAL A 411 4.30 -5.43 10.06
CA VAL A 411 4.97 -6.71 10.32
C VAL A 411 5.07 -7.01 11.81
N MET A 412 5.54 -6.05 12.60
CA MET A 412 5.70 -6.24 14.05
C MET A 412 4.36 -6.27 14.80
N TYR A 413 3.39 -5.46 14.38
CA TYR A 413 2.06 -5.39 14.98
C TYR A 413 1.27 -6.68 14.78
N TRP A 414 1.32 -7.25 13.57
CA TRP A 414 0.63 -8.49 13.23
C TRP A 414 1.52 -9.73 13.25
N ALA A 415 2.78 -9.63 13.71
CA ALA A 415 3.64 -10.80 13.91
C ALA A 415 2.95 -11.93 14.70
N PRO A 416 2.19 -11.65 15.80
CA PRO A 416 1.40 -12.68 16.48
C PRO A 416 0.42 -13.42 15.56
N LYS A 417 -0.18 -12.74 14.59
CA LYS A 417 -1.10 -13.36 13.64
C LYS A 417 -0.39 -14.17 12.56
N PHE A 418 0.83 -13.80 12.19
CA PHE A 418 1.63 -14.54 11.21
C PHE A 418 2.27 -15.81 11.80
N THR A 419 2.78 -15.72 13.03
CA THR A 419 3.64 -16.78 13.62
C THR A 419 3.16 -17.31 14.97
N GLY A 420 2.12 -16.73 15.56
CA GLY A 420 1.69 -17.02 16.94
C GLY A 420 2.58 -16.41 18.02
N ARG A 421 3.55 -15.57 17.64
CA ARG A 421 4.58 -15.06 18.53
C ARG A 421 4.86 -13.58 18.28
N PHE A 422 5.29 -12.88 19.32
CA PHE A 422 5.73 -11.49 19.19
C PHE A 422 7.06 -11.37 18.45
N ALA A 423 7.19 -10.40 17.54
CA ALA A 423 8.50 -9.99 17.07
C ALA A 423 9.33 -9.41 18.23
N THR A 424 10.64 -9.64 18.22
CA THR A 424 11.54 -9.01 19.20
C THR A 424 11.67 -7.51 18.94
N GLU A 425 11.85 -6.70 19.99
CA GLU A 425 11.88 -5.23 19.88
C GLU A 425 13.13 -4.70 19.18
N ALA A 426 14.29 -5.37 19.33
CA ALA A 426 15.57 -4.88 18.82
C ALA A 426 15.58 -4.51 17.32
N PRO A 427 15.16 -5.39 16.38
CA PRO A 427 15.09 -5.02 14.96
C PRO A 427 14.11 -3.88 14.69
N GLY A 428 13.02 -3.79 15.44
CA GLY A 428 12.04 -2.71 15.32
C GLY A 428 12.58 -1.34 15.72
N LEU A 429 13.26 -1.26 16.86
CA LEU A 429 13.89 -0.03 17.32
C LEU A 429 15.01 0.42 16.39
N LEU A 430 15.81 -0.51 15.89
CA LEU A 430 16.84 -0.20 14.89
C LEU A 430 16.23 0.27 13.58
N ALA A 431 15.15 -0.38 13.11
CA ALA A 431 14.44 0.02 11.89
C ALA A 431 13.85 1.42 12.04
N LEU A 432 13.32 1.74 13.22
CA LEU A 432 12.79 3.06 13.55
C LEU A 432 13.87 4.14 13.39
N LEU A 433 15.04 3.95 14.01
CA LEU A 433 16.14 4.91 13.92
C LEU A 433 16.69 5.00 12.50
N ALA A 434 16.87 3.87 11.83
CA ALA A 434 17.39 3.81 10.47
C ALA A 434 16.45 4.48 9.47
N LEU A 435 15.13 4.27 9.56
CA LEU A 435 14.16 4.84 8.62
C LEU A 435 13.86 6.32 8.92
N LEU A 436 13.82 6.72 10.19
CA LEU A 436 13.71 8.14 10.53
C LEU A 436 14.95 8.91 10.09
N GLY A 437 16.14 8.46 10.51
CA GLY A 437 17.40 9.08 10.14
C GLY A 437 17.63 9.02 8.63
N GLY A 438 17.39 7.87 8.02
CA GLY A 438 17.52 7.64 6.58
C GLY A 438 16.59 8.53 5.76
N GLY A 439 15.29 8.58 6.10
CA GLY A 439 14.34 9.44 5.41
C GLY A 439 14.70 10.92 5.50
N LEU A 440 15.12 11.40 6.68
CA LEU A 440 15.55 12.78 6.86
C LEU A 440 16.83 13.10 6.10
N LEU A 441 17.85 12.23 6.19
CA LEU A 441 19.14 12.44 5.54
C LEU A 441 19.07 12.26 4.02
N ALA A 442 18.24 11.37 3.50
CA ALA A 442 18.05 11.19 2.06
C ALA A 442 17.17 12.31 1.48
N GLY A 443 16.07 12.63 2.15
CA GLY A 443 15.06 13.52 1.60
C GLY A 443 15.35 15.01 1.77
N VAL A 444 15.65 15.44 3.00
CA VAL A 444 15.74 16.86 3.35
C VAL A 444 16.87 17.58 2.59
N PRO A 445 18.08 17.02 2.43
CA PRO A 445 19.13 17.66 1.64
C PRO A 445 18.70 17.99 0.22
N PHE A 446 17.99 17.10 -0.48
CA PHE A 446 17.50 17.36 -1.82
C PHE A 446 16.39 18.41 -1.86
N VAL A 447 15.49 18.42 -0.86
CA VAL A 447 14.49 19.50 -0.73
C VAL A 447 15.16 20.86 -0.51
N VAL A 448 16.21 20.91 0.32
CA VAL A 448 17.00 22.13 0.57
C VAL A 448 17.73 22.57 -0.70
N LEU A 449 18.39 21.63 -1.40
CA LEU A 449 19.08 21.92 -2.66
C LEU A 449 18.13 22.36 -3.77
N GLY A 450 16.85 21.98 -3.72
CA GLY A 450 15.83 22.49 -4.63
C GLY A 450 15.70 24.02 -4.62
N PHE A 451 16.11 24.70 -3.55
CA PHE A 451 16.13 26.16 -3.47
C PHE A 451 17.43 26.80 -4.02
N SER A 452 18.33 26.05 -4.65
CA SER A 452 19.60 26.58 -5.17
C SER A 452 19.41 27.69 -6.21
N THR A 453 18.33 27.63 -7.00
CA THR A 453 17.96 28.68 -7.96
C THR A 453 17.61 30.01 -7.27
N ARG A 454 17.27 29.98 -5.97
CA ARG A 454 16.83 31.14 -5.19
C ARG A 454 17.83 31.64 -4.15
N PHE A 455 18.64 30.76 -3.57
CA PHE A 455 19.62 31.14 -2.57
C PHE A 455 21.05 30.84 -3.03
N THR A 456 21.84 31.90 -3.14
CA THR A 456 23.26 31.82 -3.48
C THR A 456 24.04 31.06 -2.41
N GLY A 457 24.93 30.15 -2.82
CA GLY A 457 25.80 29.40 -1.92
C GLY A 457 25.38 27.94 -1.69
N LEU A 458 24.14 27.56 -2.02
CA LEU A 458 23.69 26.16 -1.96
C LEU A 458 24.46 25.27 -2.94
N ASP A 459 24.87 25.80 -4.11
CA ASP A 459 25.66 25.05 -5.10
C ASP A 459 27.00 24.58 -4.53
N SER A 460 27.63 25.40 -3.69
CA SER A 460 28.90 25.05 -3.03
C SER A 460 28.75 23.96 -1.96
N ALA A 461 27.53 23.76 -1.46
CA ALA A 461 27.19 22.71 -0.49
C ALA A 461 26.60 21.46 -1.17
N ALA A 462 26.35 21.48 -2.48
CA ALA A 462 25.64 20.42 -3.20
C ALA A 462 26.33 19.07 -3.08
N GLU A 463 27.64 19.01 -3.30
CA GLU A 463 28.41 17.79 -3.17
C GLU A 463 28.30 17.19 -1.76
N ALA A 464 28.51 18.01 -0.72
CA ALA A 464 28.42 17.57 0.67
C ALA A 464 27.01 17.05 1.01
N LEU A 465 25.97 17.76 0.56
CA LEU A 465 24.58 17.38 0.80
C LEU A 465 24.18 16.12 0.03
N GLN A 466 24.75 15.86 -1.15
CA GLN A 466 24.55 14.61 -1.89
C GLN A 466 25.22 13.41 -1.19
N TYR A 467 26.42 13.59 -0.60
CA TYR A 467 27.02 12.54 0.24
C TYR A 467 26.19 12.25 1.49
N VAL A 468 25.61 13.28 2.11
CA VAL A 468 24.67 13.10 3.23
C VAL A 468 23.43 12.32 2.77
N ALA A 469 22.89 12.64 1.59
CA ALA A 469 21.77 11.91 1.01
C ALA A 469 22.09 10.43 0.76
N LEU A 470 23.30 10.13 0.29
CA LEU A 470 23.77 8.77 0.08
C LEU A 470 23.83 7.95 1.39
N VAL A 471 24.25 8.58 2.50
CA VAL A 471 24.17 7.96 3.83
C VAL A 471 22.71 7.69 4.21
N GLY A 472 21.81 8.62 3.89
CA GLY A 472 20.38 8.45 4.07
C GLY A 472 19.82 7.25 3.32
N ASP A 473 20.14 7.11 2.03
CA ASP A 473 19.71 5.99 1.19
C ASP A 473 20.19 4.65 1.75
N ALA A 474 21.44 4.59 2.23
CA ALA A 474 21.99 3.39 2.86
C ALA A 474 21.24 3.01 4.16
N LEU A 475 20.82 4.00 4.95
CA LEU A 475 20.02 3.77 6.16
C LEU A 475 18.59 3.32 5.82
N ILE A 476 17.99 3.83 4.75
CA ILE A 476 16.68 3.36 4.26
C ILE A 476 16.80 1.89 3.82
N ALA A 477 17.85 1.53 3.07
CA ALA A 477 18.14 0.15 2.69
C ALA A 477 18.29 -0.77 3.91
N LEU A 478 19.03 -0.31 4.93
CA LEU A 478 19.16 -1.02 6.20
C LEU A 478 17.79 -1.21 6.89
N GLY A 479 16.91 -0.20 6.84
CA GLY A 479 15.55 -0.29 7.37
C GLY A 479 14.73 -1.42 6.73
N ALA A 480 14.82 -1.61 5.42
CA ALA A 480 14.15 -2.72 4.73
C ALA A 480 14.69 -4.10 5.20
N VAL A 481 16.01 -4.22 5.34
CA VAL A 481 16.65 -5.45 5.88
C VAL A 481 16.22 -5.71 7.32
N LEU A 482 16.17 -4.68 8.16
CA LEU A 482 15.70 -4.80 9.54
C LEU A 482 14.23 -5.22 9.62
N GLY A 483 13.40 -4.86 8.63
CA GLY A 483 12.04 -5.38 8.48
C GLY A 483 11.98 -6.89 8.30
N LEU A 484 12.85 -7.46 7.44
CA LEU A 484 12.98 -8.91 7.28
C LEU A 484 13.44 -9.57 8.58
N LEU A 485 14.39 -8.96 9.28
CA LEU A 485 14.88 -9.45 10.57
C LEU A 485 13.79 -9.37 11.66
N ALA A 486 12.92 -8.36 11.63
CA ALA A 486 11.78 -8.26 12.54
C ALA A 486 10.77 -9.38 12.31
N LEU A 487 10.47 -9.72 11.05
CA LEU A 487 9.62 -10.87 10.74
C LEU A 487 10.27 -12.19 11.18
N GLY A 488 11.55 -12.37 10.87
CA GLY A 488 12.30 -13.57 11.26
C GLY A 488 12.47 -13.72 12.77
N SER A 489 12.54 -12.61 13.52
CA SER A 489 12.68 -12.65 14.98
C SER A 489 11.41 -13.15 15.68
N ALA A 490 10.24 -12.98 15.06
CA ALA A 490 8.98 -13.49 15.58
C ALA A 490 8.99 -15.02 15.75
N LEU A 491 9.76 -15.75 14.95
CA LEU A 491 9.90 -17.21 15.10
C LEU A 491 10.52 -17.63 16.45
N ARG A 492 11.29 -16.72 17.07
CA ARG A 492 11.96 -16.91 18.37
C ARG A 492 11.34 -16.07 19.49
N GLY A 493 10.23 -15.41 19.20
CA GLY A 493 9.52 -14.55 20.14
C GLY A 493 8.80 -15.31 21.24
N ALA A 494 8.25 -14.54 22.19
CA ALA A 494 7.32 -15.08 23.18
C ALA A 494 5.99 -15.44 22.51
N ASP A 495 5.35 -16.51 22.96
CA ASP A 495 4.03 -16.93 22.49
C ASP A 495 2.99 -15.84 22.79
N ALA A 496 2.06 -15.67 21.87
CA ALA A 496 1.02 -14.65 21.92
C ALA A 496 -0.37 -15.29 22.01
N ALA A 497 -1.26 -14.68 22.80
CA ALA A 497 -2.66 -15.04 22.84
C ALA A 497 -3.40 -14.63 21.55
N GLY A 498 -4.68 -15.02 21.42
CA GLY A 498 -5.55 -14.58 20.32
C GLY A 498 -5.60 -13.05 20.20
N ASP A 499 -5.93 -12.37 21.30
CA ASP A 499 -5.65 -10.95 21.46
C ASP A 499 -4.25 -10.77 22.07
N ALA A 500 -3.26 -10.56 21.20
CA ALA A 500 -1.87 -10.40 21.62
C ALA A 500 -1.67 -9.10 22.43
N TRP A 501 -2.41 -8.04 22.13
CA TRP A 501 -2.18 -6.73 22.75
C TRP A 501 -3.03 -6.52 24.01
N GLY A 502 -4.06 -7.35 24.22
CA GLY A 502 -5.01 -7.26 25.34
C GLY A 502 -5.98 -6.06 25.22
N THR A 503 -5.83 -5.29 24.15
CA THR A 503 -6.60 -4.09 23.82
C THR A 503 -7.02 -4.11 22.35
N GLY A 504 -7.07 -5.31 21.75
CA GLY A 504 -7.53 -5.53 20.38
C GLY A 504 -8.96 -5.00 20.22
N GLN A 505 -9.22 -4.32 19.11
CA GLN A 505 -10.51 -3.65 18.86
C GLN A 505 -11.32 -4.30 17.74
N THR A 506 -10.61 -4.90 16.78
CA THR A 506 -11.14 -5.44 15.52
C THR A 506 -11.27 -6.95 15.58
N LEU A 507 -12.08 -7.53 14.69
CA LEU A 507 -12.39 -8.97 14.69
C LEU A 507 -11.16 -9.87 14.54
N GLU A 508 -10.09 -9.40 13.90
CA GLU A 508 -8.85 -10.19 13.75
C GLU A 508 -8.26 -10.67 15.07
N TRP A 509 -8.47 -9.91 16.16
CA TRP A 509 -7.99 -10.22 17.50
C TRP A 509 -8.88 -11.21 18.26
N MET A 510 -10.07 -11.58 17.72
CA MET A 510 -10.89 -12.66 18.26
C MET A 510 -10.38 -14.05 17.86
N CYS A 511 -9.67 -14.15 16.73
CA CYS A 511 -9.11 -15.41 16.25
C CYS A 511 -7.91 -15.85 17.09
N SER A 512 -7.55 -17.13 16.98
CA SER A 512 -6.28 -17.62 17.49
C SER A 512 -5.08 -16.94 16.81
N SER A 513 -3.91 -17.13 17.40
CA SER A 513 -2.63 -16.61 16.89
C SER A 513 -1.66 -17.79 16.76
N PRO A 514 -1.33 -18.26 15.54
CA PRO A 514 -1.90 -17.85 14.25
C PRO A 514 -3.37 -18.29 14.07
N PRO A 515 -4.14 -17.67 13.15
CA PRO A 515 -5.52 -18.05 12.85
C PRO A 515 -5.62 -19.44 12.23
N ALA A 516 -6.62 -20.21 12.62
CA ALA A 516 -6.87 -21.55 12.07
C ALA A 516 -7.43 -21.49 10.64
N PRO A 517 -7.29 -22.56 9.84
CA PRO A 517 -8.06 -22.72 8.62
C PRO A 517 -9.56 -22.74 8.95
N GLY A 518 -10.36 -21.90 8.28
CA GLY A 518 -11.81 -21.85 8.49
C GLY A 518 -12.31 -20.99 9.66
N ASP A 519 -11.43 -20.18 10.28
CA ASP A 519 -11.86 -19.10 11.19
C ASP A 519 -12.93 -18.22 10.52
N PHE A 520 -13.96 -17.83 11.28
CA PHE A 520 -15.17 -17.16 10.79
C PHE A 520 -16.05 -17.98 9.82
N SER A 521 -16.01 -19.31 9.90
CA SER A 521 -17.04 -20.17 9.27
C SER A 521 -18.44 -19.91 9.84
N GLU A 522 -18.53 -19.60 11.14
CA GLU A 522 -19.72 -19.02 11.77
C GLU A 522 -19.63 -17.49 11.80
N LEU A 523 -20.65 -16.83 11.27
CA LEU A 523 -20.66 -15.37 11.13
C LEU A 523 -20.94 -14.68 12.48
N VAL A 524 -20.05 -13.76 12.85
CA VAL A 524 -20.22 -12.90 14.02
C VAL A 524 -21.04 -11.67 13.62
N THR A 525 -22.16 -11.40 14.32
CA THR A 525 -22.92 -10.16 14.08
C THR A 525 -22.27 -9.00 14.82
N VAL A 526 -21.97 -7.93 14.10
CA VAL A 526 -21.23 -6.76 14.62
C VAL A 526 -22.18 -5.59 14.89
N MET A 527 -22.13 -5.04 16.09
CA MET A 527 -23.01 -3.94 16.53
C MET A 527 -22.33 -2.56 16.54
N SER A 528 -21.00 -2.51 16.62
CA SER A 528 -20.19 -1.28 16.60
C SER A 528 -18.91 -1.45 15.78
N ALA A 529 -18.13 -0.38 15.62
CA ALA A 529 -16.86 -0.44 14.92
C ALA A 529 -15.72 -1.09 15.74
N GLU A 530 -15.87 -1.23 17.06
CA GLU A 530 -14.89 -1.85 17.94
C GLU A 530 -15.54 -2.95 18.81
N PRO A 531 -15.95 -4.08 18.21
CA PRO A 531 -16.75 -5.11 18.86
C PRO A 531 -16.08 -5.74 20.09
N LEU A 532 -14.74 -5.87 20.11
CA LEU A 532 -14.04 -6.48 21.25
C LEU A 532 -14.06 -5.56 22.49
N LEU A 533 -14.02 -4.24 22.28
CA LEU A 533 -14.14 -3.29 23.39
C LEU A 533 -15.56 -3.27 23.96
N ASP A 534 -16.60 -3.50 23.14
CA ASP A 534 -17.98 -3.66 23.63
C ASP A 534 -18.10 -4.90 24.52
N ALA A 535 -17.54 -6.03 24.06
CA ALA A 535 -17.58 -7.30 24.79
C ALA A 535 -16.84 -7.23 26.14
N ALA A 536 -15.69 -6.54 26.19
CA ALA A 536 -14.93 -6.33 27.41
C ALA A 536 -15.65 -5.38 28.40
N ALA A 537 -16.40 -4.39 27.91
CA ALA A 537 -17.19 -3.51 28.77
C ALA A 537 -18.43 -4.23 29.35
N GLY A 538 -19.12 -5.03 28.54
CA GLY A 538 -20.29 -5.80 28.99
C GLY A 538 -19.97 -6.86 30.04
N THR A 539 -18.74 -7.40 30.04
CA THR A 539 -18.26 -8.34 31.07
C THR A 539 -17.78 -7.66 32.36
N GLN A 540 -17.61 -6.34 32.37
CA GLN A 540 -17.29 -5.58 33.60
C GLN A 540 -18.54 -5.06 34.33
N GLU A 541 -19.69 -4.97 33.66
CA GLU A 541 -20.97 -4.57 34.25
C GLU A 541 -21.82 -5.74 34.77
N ALA A 542 -21.46 -6.99 34.41
CA ALA A 542 -22.06 -8.23 34.89
C ALA A 542 -21.20 -8.87 35.99
#